data_AF-A0AAD0LBK2-F1
#
_entry.id   AF-A0AAD0LBK2-F1
#
_cell.length_a   1.000
_cell.length_b   1.000
_cell.length_c   1.000
_cell.angle_alpha   90.00
_cell.angle_beta   90.00
_cell.angle_gamma   90.00
#
_symmetry.space_group_name_H-M   'P 1'
#
loop_
_entity.id
_entity.type
_entity.pdbx_description
1 polymer ?
#
loop_
_entity_poly.entity_id
_entity_poly.type
_entity_poly.pdbx_seq_one_letter_code
_entity_poly.pdbx_strand_id
1 'polypeptide(L)'
;MIEVTASVDGLEVAASGVLQLCHDSVDAKVHGMDMKIRFVSGEPQNETRYFTEVKDSTLFLNLVNFSSPFPEGQFSPKEVGNINGRSLKMAFSVITLDVPTNARVFTYTFFLGGRN
;
A
#
# COMPACT_ATOMS: atom_id res chain seq x y z
N MET A 1 1.20 25.93 15.12
CA MET A 1 1.31 24.57 14.57
C MET A 1 2.05 24.70 13.24
N ILE A 2 3.14 23.97 13.04
CA ILE A 2 3.86 23.98 11.76
C ILE A 2 3.40 22.73 11.00
N GLU A 3 2.79 22.93 9.84
CA GLU A 3 2.42 21.85 8.93
C GLU A 3 3.61 21.55 8.02
N VAL A 4 4.09 20.31 8.04
CA VAL A 4 5.18 19.86 7.17
C VAL A 4 4.59 19.00 6.06
N THR A 5 4.60 19.53 4.84
CA THR A 5 4.17 18.81 3.64
C THR A 5 5.39 18.42 2.81
N ALA A 6 5.41 17.20 2.28
CA ALA A 6 6.44 16.74 1.35
C ALA A 6 5.84 16.43 -0.03
N SER A 7 6.64 16.59 -1.07
CA SER A 7 6.30 16.16 -2.43
C SER A 7 7.47 15.44 -3.08
N VAL A 8 7.18 14.39 -3.86
CA VAL A 8 8.17 13.63 -4.63
C VAL A 8 7.69 13.62 -6.08
N ASP A 9 8.52 14.09 -7.01
CA ASP A 9 8.20 14.17 -8.44
C ASP A 9 6.84 14.84 -8.74
N GLY A 10 6.52 15.90 -7.98
CA GLY A 10 5.27 16.64 -8.12
C GLY A 10 4.03 15.95 -7.53
N LEU A 11 4.19 14.80 -6.88
CA LEU A 11 3.13 14.13 -6.13
C LEU A 11 3.20 14.53 -4.66
N GLU A 12 2.08 14.94 -4.08
CA GLU A 12 1.98 15.24 -2.65
C GLU A 12 2.05 13.94 -1.85
N VAL A 13 2.85 13.91 -0.78
CA VAL A 13 2.90 12.78 0.16
C VAL A 13 1.74 12.92 1.14
N ALA A 14 0.73 12.06 0.99
CA ALA A 14 -0.46 12.05 1.85
C ALA A 14 -0.19 11.33 3.19
N ALA A 15 0.57 10.24 3.15
CA ALA A 15 1.00 9.51 4.33
C ALA A 15 2.20 8.62 4.00
N SER A 16 3.09 8.40 4.96
CA SER A 16 4.15 7.39 4.86
C SER A 16 4.39 6.74 6.21
N GLY A 17 4.91 5.52 6.21
CA GLY A 17 5.14 4.79 7.45
C GLY A 17 5.82 3.44 7.28
N VAL A 18 6.14 2.85 8.42
CA VAL A 18 6.68 1.50 8.56
C VAL A 18 5.85 0.77 9.60
N LEU A 19 5.34 -0.40 9.24
CA LEU A 19 4.59 -1.28 10.14
C LEU A 19 5.38 -2.57 10.36
N GLN A 20 5.40 -3.05 11.60
CA GLN A 20 5.82 -4.39 11.97
C GLN A 20 4.57 -5.21 12.30
N LEU A 21 4.36 -6.32 11.61
CA LEU A 21 3.11 -7.09 11.67
C LEU A 21 3.36 -8.59 11.61
N CYS A 22 2.54 -9.37 12.31
CA CYS A 22 2.48 -10.83 12.25
C CYS A 22 1.10 -11.32 11.79
N HIS A 23 0.39 -10.48 11.03
CA HIS A 23 -0.99 -10.70 10.61
C HIS A 23 -1.13 -10.55 9.10
N ASP A 24 -2.21 -11.11 8.56
CA ASP A 24 -2.45 -11.15 7.12
C ASP A 24 -3.17 -9.91 6.59
N SER A 25 -3.50 -8.94 7.45
CA SER A 25 -4.08 -7.69 6.99
C SER A 25 -3.82 -6.51 7.91
N VAL A 26 -3.90 -5.31 7.32
CA VAL A 26 -3.86 -4.02 8.00
C VAL A 26 -5.09 -3.23 7.58
N ASP A 27 -5.86 -2.76 8.56
CA ASP A 27 -6.92 -1.79 8.34
C ASP A 27 -6.32 -0.38 8.41
N ALA A 28 -6.61 0.45 7.41
CA ALA A 28 -6.06 1.79 7.26
C ALA A 28 -7.15 2.76 6.84
N LYS A 29 -6.95 4.04 7.18
CA LYS A 29 -7.78 5.15 6.70
C LYS A 29 -6.91 6.19 6.04
N VAL A 30 -7.18 6.49 4.77
CA VAL A 30 -6.44 7.50 3.99
C VAL A 30 -7.42 8.58 3.59
N HIS A 31 -7.30 9.79 4.15
CA HIS A 31 -8.23 10.90 3.92
C HIS A 31 -9.72 10.51 4.08
N GLY A 32 -10.03 9.66 5.07
CA GLY A 32 -11.40 9.21 5.35
C GLY A 32 -11.89 8.03 4.49
N MET A 33 -11.12 7.58 3.50
CA MET A 33 -11.40 6.34 2.77
C MET A 33 -10.95 5.13 3.59
N ASP A 34 -11.85 4.16 3.77
CA ASP A 34 -11.52 2.87 4.36
C ASP A 34 -10.69 2.03 3.39
N MET A 35 -9.56 1.53 3.87
CA MET A 35 -8.65 0.69 3.12
C MET A 35 -8.26 -0.53 3.94
N LYS A 36 -8.19 -1.69 3.30
CA LYS A 36 -7.64 -2.90 3.91
C LYS A 36 -6.53 -3.47 3.03
N ILE A 37 -5.33 -3.51 3.57
CA ILE A 37 -4.16 -4.11 2.94
C ILE A 37 -4.16 -5.57 3.35
N ARG A 38 -4.10 -6.51 2.40
CA ARG A 38 -4.16 -7.95 2.65
C ARG A 38 -2.93 -8.62 2.07
N PHE A 39 -2.29 -9.48 2.86
CA PHE A 39 -1.25 -10.40 2.41
C PHE A 39 -1.94 -11.72 2.07
N VAL A 40 -1.90 -12.11 0.80
CA VAL A 40 -2.63 -13.28 0.31
C VAL A 40 -1.66 -14.27 -0.35
N SER A 41 -1.99 -15.55 -0.26
CA SER A 41 -1.29 -16.62 -0.98
C SER A 41 -2.15 -17.08 -2.15
N GLY A 42 -1.55 -17.26 -3.32
CA GLY A 42 -2.26 -17.77 -4.50
C GLY A 42 -1.60 -17.39 -5.82
N GLU A 43 -2.25 -17.74 -6.93
CA GLU A 43 -1.83 -17.30 -8.25
C GLU A 43 -2.10 -15.79 -8.40
N PRO A 44 -1.11 -14.99 -8.83
CA PRO A 44 -1.33 -13.57 -9.05
C PRO A 44 -2.33 -13.40 -10.20
N GLN A 45 -3.32 -12.51 -10.02
CA GLN A 45 -4.33 -12.24 -11.05
C GLN A 45 -3.71 -11.60 -12.31
N ASN A 46 -2.55 -10.96 -12.15
CA ASN A 46 -1.86 -10.17 -13.15
C ASN A 46 -0.36 -10.50 -13.13
N GLU A 47 0.42 -9.97 -14.07
CA GLU A 47 1.89 -10.03 -14.00
C GLU A 47 2.46 -9.36 -12.72
N THR A 48 1.67 -8.49 -12.08
CA THR A 48 2.00 -7.87 -10.81
C THR A 48 1.52 -8.71 -9.64
N ARG A 49 2.39 -8.90 -8.64
CA ARG A 49 2.06 -9.51 -7.34
C ARG A 49 1.18 -8.64 -6.44
N TYR A 50 0.48 -7.65 -7.00
CA TYR A 50 -0.49 -6.85 -6.27
C TYR A 50 -1.61 -6.40 -7.19
N PHE A 51 -2.78 -6.18 -6.62
CA PHE A 51 -3.95 -5.62 -7.30
C PHE A 51 -4.88 -4.93 -6.29
N THR A 52 -5.73 -4.06 -6.78
CA THR A 52 -6.78 -3.42 -5.99
C THR A 52 -8.16 -3.87 -6.41
N GLU A 53 -9.06 -3.95 -5.44
CA GLU A 53 -10.49 -4.18 -5.67
C GLU A 53 -11.29 -3.29 -4.71
N VAL A 54 -12.49 -2.89 -5.10
CA VAL A 54 -13.40 -2.13 -4.24
C VAL A 54 -14.58 -3.02 -3.89
N LYS A 55 -14.85 -3.17 -2.60
CA LYS A 55 -16.00 -3.91 -2.11
C LYS A 55 -16.56 -3.21 -0.87
N ASP A 56 -17.88 -3.04 -0.82
CA ASP A 56 -18.59 -2.41 0.30
C ASP A 56 -17.96 -1.08 0.75
N SER A 57 -17.64 -0.21 -0.23
CA SER A 57 -16.98 1.09 -0.03
C SER A 57 -15.58 1.04 0.62
N THR A 58 -14.98 -0.14 0.71
CA THR A 58 -13.61 -0.34 1.18
C THR A 58 -12.69 -0.63 0.00
N LEU A 59 -11.55 0.06 -0.06
CA LEU A 59 -10.48 -0.26 -1.01
C LEU A 59 -9.63 -1.40 -0.44
N PHE A 60 -9.58 -2.52 -1.14
CA PHE A 60 -8.69 -3.62 -0.79
C PHE A 60 -7.44 -3.57 -1.66
N LEU A 61 -6.27 -3.56 -1.01
CA LEU A 61 -4.99 -3.78 -1.66
C LEU A 61 -4.53 -5.19 -1.33
N ASN A 62 -4.54 -6.07 -2.33
CA ASN A 62 -4.11 -7.45 -2.18
C ASN A 62 -2.65 -7.57 -2.61
N LEU A 63 -1.79 -8.05 -1.71
CA LEU A 63 -0.36 -8.29 -1.88
C LEU A 63 -0.12 -9.81 -1.93
N VAL A 64 0.21 -10.33 -3.10
CA VAL A 64 0.25 -11.77 -3.40
C VAL A 64 1.67 -12.32 -3.25
N ASN A 65 1.85 -13.37 -2.46
CA ASN A 65 3.11 -14.12 -2.33
C ASN A 65 4.34 -13.25 -1.98
N PHE A 66 4.21 -12.36 -0.99
CA PHE A 66 5.35 -11.66 -0.38
C PHE A 66 5.89 -12.46 0.81
N SER A 67 7.02 -13.14 0.60
CA SER A 67 7.62 -14.06 1.58
C SER A 67 9.14 -13.99 1.62
N SER A 68 9.77 -13.04 0.92
CA SER A 68 11.23 -12.92 0.88
C SER A 68 11.80 -12.17 2.10
N PRO A 69 12.99 -12.55 2.59
CA PRO A 69 13.75 -11.75 3.56
C PRO A 69 14.40 -10.49 2.94
N PHE A 70 14.28 -10.30 1.62
CA PHE A 70 14.72 -9.09 0.93
C PHE A 70 13.53 -8.17 0.65
N PRO A 71 13.74 -6.84 0.54
CA PRO A 71 12.66 -5.92 0.19
C PRO A 71 12.06 -6.26 -1.18
N GLU A 72 10.77 -6.58 -1.19
CA GLU A 72 9.98 -6.81 -2.38
C GLU A 72 8.83 -5.81 -2.43
N GLY A 73 8.48 -5.29 -3.60
CA GLY A 73 7.32 -4.40 -3.69
C GLY A 73 7.32 -3.54 -4.94
N GLN A 74 6.65 -2.40 -4.81
CA GLN A 74 6.44 -1.43 -5.86
C GLN A 74 7.11 -0.12 -5.45
N PHE A 75 8.32 0.14 -5.93
CA PHE A 75 9.12 1.30 -5.51
C PHE A 75 8.76 2.59 -6.26
N SER A 76 8.19 2.49 -7.47
CA SER A 76 7.63 3.65 -8.17
C SER A 76 6.14 3.82 -7.86
N PRO A 77 5.62 5.05 -7.65
CA PRO A 77 4.22 5.28 -7.34
C PRO A 77 3.29 4.69 -8.41
N LYS A 78 2.38 3.81 -8.00
CA LYS A 78 1.36 3.21 -8.86
C LYS A 78 -0.03 3.57 -8.38
N GLU A 79 -0.93 3.82 -9.33
CA GLU A 79 -2.32 4.14 -9.01
C GLU A 79 -2.99 2.95 -8.33
N VAL A 80 -3.61 3.23 -7.20
CA VAL A 80 -4.35 2.25 -6.39
C VAL A 80 -5.82 2.65 -6.23
N GLY A 81 -6.17 3.90 -6.53
CA GLY A 81 -7.54 4.39 -6.49
C GLY A 81 -7.66 5.88 -6.77
N ASN A 82 -8.81 6.46 -6.41
CA ASN A 82 -9.08 7.89 -6.51
C ASN A 82 -9.69 8.41 -5.19
N ILE A 83 -9.22 9.56 -4.71
CA ILE A 83 -9.78 10.26 -3.55
C ILE A 83 -10.12 11.69 -3.96
N ASN A 84 -11.40 12.06 -3.85
CA ASN A 84 -11.89 13.43 -4.12
C ASN A 84 -11.43 13.99 -5.48
N GLY A 85 -11.43 13.16 -6.53
CA GLY A 85 -11.01 13.55 -7.88
C GLY A 85 -9.50 13.57 -8.11
N ARG A 86 -8.68 13.18 -7.12
CA ARG A 86 -7.22 13.04 -7.23
C ARG A 86 -6.84 11.57 -7.32
N SER A 87 -5.86 11.23 -8.17
CA SER A 87 -5.32 9.86 -8.21
C SER A 87 -4.57 9.59 -6.91
N LEU A 88 -4.99 8.53 -6.21
CA LEU A 88 -4.29 7.96 -5.08
C LEU A 88 -3.28 6.95 -5.62
N LYS A 89 -2.00 7.23 -5.36
CA LYS A 89 -0.89 6.38 -5.76
C LYS A 89 -0.17 5.83 -4.53
N MET A 90 0.50 4.71 -4.69
CA MET A 90 1.24 4.07 -3.62
C MET A 90 2.59 3.56 -4.12
N ALA A 91 3.61 3.70 -3.27
CA ALA A 91 4.82 2.91 -3.34
C ALA A 91 4.97 2.14 -2.02
N PHE A 92 5.48 0.92 -2.06
CA PHE A 92 5.63 0.10 -0.87
C PHE A 92 6.73 -0.96 -1.02
N SER A 93 7.18 -1.47 0.12
CA SER A 93 7.98 -2.68 0.20
C SER A 93 7.57 -3.55 1.38
N VAL A 94 7.75 -4.86 1.21
CA VAL A 94 7.53 -5.89 2.22
C VAL A 94 8.84 -6.63 2.41
N ILE A 95 9.25 -6.80 3.66
CA ILE A 95 10.30 -7.73 4.08
C ILE A 95 9.63 -8.76 4.98
N THR A 96 9.76 -10.04 4.68
CA THR A 96 9.28 -11.13 5.54
C THR A 96 10.43 -11.64 6.39
N LEU A 97 10.35 -11.38 7.70
CA LEU A 97 11.36 -11.75 8.68
C LEU A 97 11.23 -13.21 9.11
N ASP A 98 10.00 -13.71 9.19
CA ASP A 98 9.69 -15.10 9.54
C ASP A 98 8.41 -15.55 8.83
N VAL A 99 8.55 -16.55 7.94
CA VAL A 99 7.44 -17.05 7.12
C VAL A 99 6.40 -17.80 7.96
N PRO A 100 6.76 -18.77 8.83
CA PRO A 100 5.83 -19.45 9.73
C PRO A 100 4.90 -18.55 10.54
N THR A 101 5.41 -17.43 11.07
CA THR A 101 4.63 -16.51 11.90
C THR A 101 4.11 -15.30 11.12
N ASN A 102 4.35 -15.26 9.81
CA ASN A 102 3.96 -14.13 8.97
C ASN A 102 4.53 -12.78 9.45
N ALA A 103 5.67 -12.81 10.15
CA ALA A 103 6.33 -11.61 10.67
C ALA A 103 6.95 -10.81 9.53
N ARG A 104 6.52 -9.56 9.38
CA ARG A 104 6.85 -8.69 8.25
C ARG A 104 7.15 -7.26 8.69
N VAL A 105 8.00 -6.60 7.92
CA VAL A 105 8.13 -5.15 7.88
C VAL A 105 7.49 -4.66 6.60
N PHE A 106 6.45 -3.83 6.73
CA PHE A 106 5.77 -3.20 5.61
C PHE A 106 6.04 -1.70 5.61
N THR A 107 6.75 -1.24 4.60
CA THR A 107 7.02 0.20 4.37
C THR A 107 6.10 0.70 3.28
N TYR A 108 5.47 1.85 3.48
CA TYR A 108 4.57 2.42 2.49
C TYR A 108 4.66 3.94 2.41
N THR A 109 4.30 4.45 1.24
CA THR A 109 4.02 5.86 0.99
C THR A 109 2.79 5.96 0.10
N PHE A 110 1.78 6.70 0.57
CA PHE A 110 0.64 7.14 -0.21
C PHE A 110 0.90 8.53 -0.77
N PHE A 111 0.57 8.70 -2.04
CA PHE A 111 0.72 9.93 -2.77
C PHE A 111 -0.62 10.38 -3.36
N LEU A 112 -0.79 11.69 -3.46
CA LEU A 112 -1.91 12.29 -4.17
C LEU A 112 -1.38 13.14 -5.33
N GLY A 113 -1.86 12.90 -6.54
CA GLY A 113 -1.48 13.70 -7.70
C GLY A 113 -2.38 13.47 -8.90
N GLY A 114 -2.23 14.28 -9.94
CA GLY A 114 -3.12 14.29 -11.11
C GLY A 114 -4.50 14.84 -10.77
N ARG A 115 -4.91 15.93 -11.45
CA ARG A 115 -6.33 16.17 -11.68
C ARG A 115 -6.70 15.37 -12.91
N ASN A 116 -7.67 14.47 -12.80
CA ASN A 116 -8.33 13.91 -13.98
C ASN A 116 -9.21 14.98 -14.61
#